data_AF-A0A662CVS9-F1
#
_entry.id   AF-A0A662CVS9-F1
#
_cell.length_a   1.000
_cell.length_b   1.000
_cell.length_c   1.000
_cell.angle_alpha   90.00
_cell.angle_beta   90.00
_cell.angle_gamma   90.00
#
_symmetry.space_group_name_H-M   'P 1'
#
loop_
_entity.id
_entity.type
_entity.pdbx_description
1 polymer ?
#
loop_
_entity_poly.entity_id
_entity_poly.type
_entity_poly.pdbx_seq_one_letter_code
_entity_poly.pdbx_strand_id
1 'polypeptide(L)'
;MLKSYLIAPIVYITISFIFLPAPLQAQNAKNEQLIKMETSKGDMLIKLYNETPAHRDNMIKLIKEGFYKDQVFHRVIKDFMIQGGDPHSAGAEKGQRLGSGGPGYTVPAEFHLNLIHKKGALAAARKGDSA
;
A
#
# COMPACT_ATOMS: atom_id res chain seq x y z
N MET A 1 54.23 66.86 5.25
CA MET A 1 54.31 65.66 4.38
C MET A 1 53.50 64.55 5.02
N LEU A 2 52.60 63.98 4.21
CA LEU A 2 51.47 63.12 4.54
C LEU A 2 51.89 61.68 4.89
N LYS A 3 51.45 61.14 6.04
CA LYS A 3 51.19 59.71 6.33
C LYS A 3 50.15 59.69 7.49
N SER A 4 48.84 59.56 7.23
CA SER A 4 48.08 58.28 7.14
C SER A 4 48.39 57.39 8.36
N TYR A 5 47.47 56.97 9.24
CA TYR A 5 46.14 56.40 9.01
C TYR A 5 45.23 56.58 10.23
N LEU A 6 43.97 56.95 9.95
CA LEU A 6 42.79 56.71 10.78
C LEU A 6 42.59 55.18 10.95
N ILE A 7 41.63 54.80 11.79
CA ILE A 7 40.95 53.49 11.90
C ILE A 7 41.37 52.65 13.13
N ALA A 8 40.62 52.84 14.21
CA ALA A 8 40.39 51.83 15.24
C ALA A 8 38.95 52.02 15.79
N PRO A 9 38.22 50.96 16.18
CA PRO A 9 38.17 49.61 15.65
C PRO A 9 36.82 49.36 14.93
N ILE A 10 36.88 48.70 13.78
CA ILE A 10 35.70 48.10 13.14
C ILE A 10 35.12 47.11 14.15
N VAL A 11 33.91 47.42 14.62
CA VAL A 11 33.06 46.49 15.36
C VAL A 11 32.95 45.24 14.50
N TYR A 12 33.65 44.18 14.90
CA TYR A 12 33.49 42.85 14.35
C TYR A 12 32.08 42.39 14.77
N ILE A 13 31.07 42.77 13.99
CA ILE A 13 29.78 42.09 14.01
C ILE A 13 30.07 40.72 13.42
N THR A 14 30.47 39.80 14.28
CA THR A 14 30.42 38.38 14.00
C THR A 14 28.93 38.05 13.85
N ILE A 15 28.44 38.11 12.62
CA ILE A 15 27.18 37.48 12.25
C ILE A 15 27.44 35.98 12.42
N SER A 16 27.27 35.53 13.66
CA SER A 16 27.06 34.13 13.96
C SER A 16 25.72 33.79 13.31
N PHE A 17 25.77 33.36 12.05
CA PHE A 17 24.69 32.59 11.46
C PHE A 17 24.55 31.35 12.33
N ILE A 18 23.71 31.45 13.36
CA ILE A 18 23.18 30.30 14.06
C ILE A 18 22.39 29.56 12.99
N PHE A 19 23.03 28.57 12.39
CA PHE A 19 22.40 27.60 11.51
C PHE A 19 21.48 26.80 12.43
N LEU A 20 20.25 27.30 12.62
CA LEU A 20 19.18 26.54 13.25
C LEU A 20 19.05 25.27 12.42
N PRO A 21 19.32 24.08 12.98
CA PRO A 21 19.04 22.86 12.26
C PRO A 21 17.54 22.87 12.03
N ALA A 22 17.11 22.98 10.78
CA ALA A 22 15.71 22.76 10.43
C ALA A 22 15.29 21.44 11.09
N PRO A 23 14.12 21.37 11.74
CA PRO A 23 13.64 20.11 12.27
C PRO A 23 13.67 19.12 11.12
N LEU A 24 14.44 18.04 11.28
CA LEU A 24 14.46 16.94 10.35
C LEU A 24 13.04 16.38 10.36
N GLN A 25 12.18 16.87 9.47
CA GLN A 25 10.89 16.25 9.23
C GLN A 25 11.23 14.82 8.84
N ALA A 26 10.89 13.87 9.70
CA ALA A 26 11.07 12.47 9.44
C ALA A 26 10.32 12.13 8.14
N GLN A 27 11.06 12.04 7.03
CA GLN A 27 10.55 11.67 5.71
C GLN A 27 10.24 10.17 5.65
N ASN A 28 9.47 9.65 6.61
CA ASN A 28 9.09 8.23 6.64
C ASN A 28 7.68 8.00 7.21
N ALA A 29 6.74 8.89 6.93
CA ALA A 29 5.36 8.45 6.79
C ALA A 29 5.23 7.84 5.39
N LYS A 30 5.68 6.59 5.19
CA LYS A 30 5.31 5.83 3.98
C LYS A 30 3.79 5.87 3.90
N ASN A 31 3.21 6.63 2.97
CA ASN A 31 1.77 6.82 2.84
C ASN A 31 1.06 5.47 2.88
N GLU A 32 0.41 5.17 4.00
CA GLU A 32 -0.29 3.90 4.18
C GLU A 32 -1.47 3.88 3.22
N GLN A 33 -1.57 2.83 2.41
CA GLN A 33 -2.70 2.65 1.50
C GLN A 33 -3.79 1.87 2.22
N LEU A 34 -4.89 2.53 2.56
CA LEU A 34 -6.07 1.92 3.16
C LEU A 34 -7.18 1.82 2.11
N ILE A 35 -7.87 0.70 2.07
CA ILE A 35 -9.09 0.51 1.29
C ILE A 35 -10.25 0.10 2.20
N LYS A 36 -11.47 0.47 1.83
CA LYS A 36 -12.69 -0.02 2.48
C LYS A 36 -13.35 -1.06 1.59
N MET A 37 -13.61 -2.23 2.15
CA MET A 37 -14.39 -3.29 1.52
C MET A 37 -15.77 -3.32 2.17
N GLU A 38 -16.79 -2.92 1.40
CA GLU A 38 -18.18 -2.96 1.83
C GLU A 38 -18.77 -4.33 1.48
N THR A 39 -19.49 -4.94 2.42
CA THR A 39 -20.14 -6.23 2.19
C THR A 39 -21.52 -6.25 2.82
N SER A 40 -22.37 -7.19 2.39
CA SER A 40 -23.67 -7.44 3.03
C SER A 40 -23.57 -7.93 4.48
N LYS A 41 -22.36 -8.23 4.97
CA LYS A 41 -22.06 -8.66 6.33
C LYS A 41 -21.29 -7.61 7.14
N GLY A 42 -21.12 -6.40 6.61
CA GLY A 42 -20.44 -5.29 7.24
C GLY A 42 -19.19 -4.84 6.49
N ASP A 43 -18.66 -3.70 6.93
CA ASP A 43 -17.50 -3.05 6.33
C ASP A 43 -16.19 -3.53 6.95
N MET A 44 -15.15 -3.64 6.12
CA MET A 44 -13.78 -3.94 6.55
C MET A 44 -12.83 -2.87 6.03
N LEU A 45 -11.95 -2.38 6.90
CA LEU A 45 -10.80 -1.56 6.50
C LEU A 45 -9.58 -2.46 6.32
N ILE A 46 -8.93 -2.35 5.17
CA ILE A 46 -7.79 -3.18 4.81
C ILE A 46 -6.60 -2.28 4.53
N LYS A 47 -5.49 -2.57 5.20
CA LYS A 47 -4.19 -1.95 4.91
C LYS A 47 -3.45 -2.74 3.85
N LEU A 48 -3.06 -2.06 2.79
CA LEU A 48 -2.20 -2.60 1.75
C LEU A 48 -0.75 -2.24 2.07
N TYR A 49 0.10 -3.26 2.14
CA TYR A 49 1.51 -3.09 2.49
C TYR A 49 2.30 -2.52 1.31
N ASN A 50 3.27 -1.66 1.64
CA ASN A 50 4.12 -0.99 0.65
C ASN A 50 5.28 -1.86 0.20
N GLU A 51 5.54 -2.94 0.94
CA GLU A 51 6.48 -4.00 0.65
C GLU A 51 6.08 -4.81 -0.60
N THR A 52 4.78 -4.91 -0.91
CA THR A 52 4.25 -5.62 -2.09
C THR A 52 3.63 -4.63 -3.10
N PRO A 53 4.43 -3.75 -3.73
CA PRO A 53 3.94 -2.66 -4.57
C PRO A 53 3.13 -3.15 -5.78
N ALA A 54 3.54 -4.22 -6.46
CA ALA A 54 2.84 -4.68 -7.65
C ALA A 54 1.42 -5.17 -7.31
N HIS A 55 1.26 -5.93 -6.22
CA HIS A 55 -0.06 -6.38 -5.78
C HIS A 55 -0.92 -5.22 -5.23
N ARG A 56 -0.32 -4.33 -4.44
CA ARG A 56 -1.00 -3.14 -3.90
C ARG A 56 -1.55 -2.28 -5.03
N ASP A 57 -0.71 -1.92 -5.98
CA ASP A 57 -1.07 -1.00 -7.07
C ASP A 57 -2.07 -1.67 -8.03
N ASN A 58 -1.92 -2.98 -8.28
CA ASN A 58 -2.89 -3.74 -9.04
C ASN A 58 -4.27 -3.78 -8.37
N MET A 59 -4.33 -4.01 -7.05
CA MET A 59 -5.60 -3.98 -6.32
C MET A 59 -6.25 -2.59 -6.38
N ILE A 60 -5.48 -1.51 -6.18
CA ILE A 60 -5.99 -0.13 -6.27
C ILE A 60 -6.52 0.16 -7.67
N LYS A 61 -5.80 -0.25 -8.73
CA LYS A 61 -6.25 -0.12 -10.11
C LYS A 61 -7.60 -0.82 -10.32
N LEU A 62 -7.69 -2.10 -9.97
CA LEU A 62 -8.91 -2.90 -10.14
C LEU A 62 -10.10 -2.34 -9.34
N ILE A 63 -9.86 -1.80 -8.14
CA ILE A 63 -10.89 -1.10 -7.37
C ILE A 63 -11.41 0.13 -8.13
N LYS A 64 -10.50 0.96 -8.67
CA LYS A 64 -10.88 2.15 -9.44
C LYS A 64 -11.64 1.81 -10.72
N GLU A 65 -11.36 0.65 -11.31
CA GLU A 65 -12.05 0.12 -12.48
C GLU A 65 -13.40 -0.55 -12.13
N GLY A 66 -13.76 -0.64 -10.84
CA GLY A 66 -14.99 -1.27 -10.38
C GLY A 66 -14.98 -2.79 -10.46
N PHE A 67 -13.81 -3.42 -10.64
CA PHE A 67 -13.66 -4.85 -10.90
C PHE A 67 -14.34 -5.73 -9.84
N TYR A 68 -14.22 -5.37 -8.56
CA TYR A 68 -14.72 -6.16 -7.43
C TYR A 68 -16.21 -5.92 -7.11
N LYS A 69 -16.89 -5.05 -7.85
CA LYS A 69 -18.28 -4.68 -7.57
C LYS A 69 -19.20 -5.89 -7.72
N ASP A 70 -20.10 -6.06 -6.76
CA ASP A 70 -21.13 -7.11 -6.69
C ASP A 70 -20.60 -8.56 -6.71
N GLN A 71 -19.28 -8.76 -6.57
CA GLN A 71 -18.67 -10.08 -6.45
C GLN A 71 -18.97 -10.72 -5.08
N VAL A 72 -18.85 -12.05 -5.01
CA VAL A 72 -19.05 -12.81 -3.76
C VAL A 72 -17.78 -13.54 -3.30
N PHE A 73 -17.72 -13.82 -2.00
CA PHE A 73 -16.78 -14.80 -1.46
C PHE A 73 -17.25 -16.20 -1.84
N HIS A 74 -16.63 -16.78 -2.86
CA HIS A 74 -17.05 -18.07 -3.44
C HIS A 74 -16.45 -19.28 -2.73
N ARG A 75 -15.49 -19.08 -1.82
CA ARG A 75 -14.88 -20.16 -1.04
C ARG A 75 -14.62 -19.71 0.39
N VAL A 76 -15.17 -20.45 1.35
CA VAL A 76 -15.06 -20.19 2.79
C VAL A 76 -14.67 -21.50 3.47
N ILE A 77 -13.52 -21.54 4.14
CA ILE A 77 -13.06 -22.69 4.90
C ILE A 77 -12.86 -22.26 6.35
N LYS A 78 -13.63 -22.90 7.24
CA LYS A 78 -13.55 -22.65 8.68
C LYS A 78 -12.11 -22.85 9.18
N ASP A 79 -11.66 -21.95 10.04
CA ASP A 79 -10.33 -21.98 10.67
C ASP A 79 -9.15 -21.86 9.67
N PHE A 80 -9.41 -21.40 8.45
CA PHE A 80 -8.39 -21.15 7.44
C PHE A 80 -8.54 -19.80 6.74
N MET A 81 -9.39 -19.69 5.72
CA MET A 81 -9.54 -18.45 4.93
C MET A 81 -10.89 -18.35 4.22
N ILE A 82 -11.16 -17.13 3.73
CA ILE A 82 -12.20 -16.83 2.73
C ILE A 82 -11.53 -16.30 1.47
N GLN A 83 -12.10 -16.59 0.31
CA GLN A 83 -11.55 -16.21 -0.98
C GLN A 83 -12.65 -15.63 -1.88
N GLY A 84 -12.32 -14.50 -2.51
CA GLY A 84 -13.14 -13.78 -3.48
C GLY A 84 -12.29 -13.38 -4.69
N GLY A 85 -12.72 -12.34 -5.42
CA GLY A 85 -11.95 -11.80 -6.54
C GLY A 85 -12.17 -12.50 -7.90
N ASP A 86 -13.18 -13.39 -8.01
CA ASP A 86 -13.59 -13.95 -9.29
C ASP A 86 -14.67 -13.05 -9.93
N PRO A 87 -14.41 -12.41 -11.09
CA PRO A 87 -15.38 -11.55 -11.76
C PRO A 87 -16.64 -12.30 -12.22
N HIS A 88 -16.56 -13.60 -12.48
CA HIS A 88 -17.74 -14.41 -12.83
C HIS A 88 -18.68 -14.64 -11.64
N SER A 89 -18.25 -14.27 -10.42
CA SER A 89 -19.05 -14.43 -9.21
C SER A 89 -20.15 -13.37 -9.06
N ALA A 90 -20.04 -12.24 -9.77
CA ALA A 90 -21.07 -11.22 -9.79
C ALA A 90 -22.33 -11.76 -10.48
N GLY A 91 -23.43 -11.88 -9.72
CA GLY A 91 -24.69 -12.45 -10.22
C GLY A 91 -24.66 -13.95 -10.48
N ALA A 92 -23.65 -14.67 -9.99
CA ALA A 92 -23.55 -16.11 -10.19
C ALA A 92 -24.73 -16.88 -9.58
N GLU A 93 -25.18 -17.90 -10.29
CA GLU A 93 -26.23 -18.79 -9.78
C GLU A 93 -25.70 -19.69 -8.66
N LYS A 94 -26.61 -20.13 -7.78
CA LYS A 94 -26.26 -21.07 -6.72
C LYS A 94 -25.74 -22.37 -7.32
N GLY A 95 -24.50 -22.73 -6.97
CA GLY A 95 -23.85 -23.96 -7.44
C GLY A 95 -22.98 -23.76 -8.69
N GLN A 96 -22.94 -22.56 -9.27
CA GLN A 96 -21.99 -22.25 -10.33
C GLN A 96 -20.55 -22.42 -9.83
N ARG A 97 -19.71 -23.06 -10.65
CA ARG A 97 -18.30 -23.25 -10.34
C ARG A 97 -17.54 -21.94 -10.52
N LEU A 98 -16.91 -21.48 -9.44
CA LEU A 98 -16.17 -20.22 -9.35
C LEU A 98 -14.72 -20.47 -8.86
N GLY A 99 -13.90 -19.44 -8.91
CA GLY A 99 -12.49 -19.42 -8.48
C GLY A 99 -11.48 -19.55 -9.62
N SER A 100 -11.93 -19.49 -10.88
CA SER A 100 -11.05 -19.55 -12.05
C SER A 100 -10.97 -18.25 -12.85
N GLY A 101 -11.82 -17.26 -12.54
CA GLY A 101 -11.75 -15.95 -13.15
C GLY A 101 -10.62 -15.07 -12.57
N GLY A 102 -10.35 -13.96 -13.24
CA GLY A 102 -9.35 -12.97 -12.87
C GLY A 102 -9.31 -11.82 -13.86
N PRO A 103 -8.38 -10.86 -13.71
CA PRO A 103 -8.34 -9.66 -14.56
C PRO A 103 -7.76 -9.90 -15.96
N GLY A 104 -7.52 -11.16 -16.36
CA GLY A 104 -6.96 -11.53 -17.66
C GLY A 104 -5.43 -11.51 -17.75
N TYR A 105 -4.74 -11.25 -16.64
CA TYR A 105 -3.28 -11.24 -16.53
C TYR A 105 -2.84 -11.69 -15.13
N THR A 106 -1.53 -11.90 -14.98
CA THR A 106 -0.90 -12.25 -13.70
C THR A 106 0.06 -11.15 -13.25
N VAL A 107 0.35 -11.14 -11.94
CA VAL A 107 1.35 -10.26 -11.33
C VAL A 107 2.47 -11.15 -10.78
N PRO A 108 3.76 -10.77 -10.95
CA PRO A 108 4.87 -11.52 -10.35
C PRO A 108 4.72 -11.64 -8.84
N ALA A 109 5.13 -12.77 -8.27
CA ALA A 109 5.01 -13.00 -6.83
C ALA A 109 5.95 -12.08 -6.02
N GLU A 110 5.44 -11.50 -4.95
CA GLU A 110 6.17 -10.61 -4.03
C GLU A 110 6.19 -11.25 -2.64
N PHE A 111 7.29 -11.93 -2.30
CA PHE A 111 7.43 -12.64 -1.02
C PHE A 111 8.35 -11.89 -0.07
N HIS A 112 7.90 -11.72 1.17
CA HIS A 112 8.67 -11.06 2.22
C HIS A 112 8.56 -11.85 3.53
N LEU A 113 9.70 -12.19 4.14
CA LEU A 113 9.76 -13.05 5.34
C LEU A 113 9.06 -12.43 6.56
N ASN A 114 8.96 -11.11 6.61
CA ASN A 114 8.25 -10.38 7.67
C ASN A 114 6.73 -10.28 7.46
N LEU A 115 6.22 -10.64 6.27
CA LEU A 115 4.81 -10.63 5.94
C LEU A 115 4.21 -12.03 6.10
N ILE A 116 3.82 -12.36 7.32
CA ILE A 116 3.32 -13.70 7.67
C ILE A 116 1.79 -13.81 7.53
N HIS A 117 1.31 -15.01 7.22
CA HIS A 117 -0.11 -15.32 7.26
C HIS A 117 -0.61 -15.40 8.71
N LYS A 118 -1.46 -14.46 9.07
CA LYS A 118 -2.15 -14.39 10.36
C LYS A 118 -3.64 -14.11 10.11
N LYS A 119 -4.49 -14.30 11.12
CA LYS A 119 -5.91 -13.94 11.03
C LYS A 119 -6.05 -12.48 10.57
N GLY A 120 -6.79 -12.26 9.48
CA GLY A 120 -7.00 -10.94 8.88
C GLY A 120 -5.92 -10.50 7.88
N ALA A 121 -4.89 -11.31 7.61
CA ALA A 121 -3.95 -11.03 6.52
C ALA A 121 -4.66 -11.14 5.16
N LEU A 122 -4.48 -10.14 4.30
CA LEU A 122 -4.88 -10.18 2.90
C LEU A 122 -3.72 -10.74 2.07
N ALA A 123 -4.01 -11.72 1.21
CA ALA A 123 -3.02 -12.32 0.31
C ALA A 123 -3.65 -12.58 -1.07
N ALA A 124 -2.82 -12.61 -2.10
CA ALA A 124 -3.25 -12.95 -3.46
C ALA A 124 -3.32 -14.47 -3.64
N ALA A 125 -4.48 -14.96 -4.07
CA ALA A 125 -4.60 -16.34 -4.53
C ALA A 125 -3.78 -16.52 -5.81
N ARG A 126 -3.07 -17.65 -5.93
CA ARG A 126 -2.24 -17.95 -7.09
C ARG A 126 -2.25 -19.44 -7.42
N LYS A 127 -1.96 -19.77 -8.67
CA LYS A 127 -1.57 -21.12 -9.06
C LYS A 127 -0.13 -21.40 -8.62
N GLY A 128 0.21 -22.67 -8.46
CA GLY A 128 1.61 -23.08 -8.26
C GLY A 128 2.46 -22.68 -9.46
N ASP A 129 3.77 -22.53 -9.28
CA ASP A 129 4.68 -22.17 -10.38
C ASP A 129 4.72 -23.20 -11.52
N SER A 130 4.26 -24.43 -11.26
CA SER A 130 4.24 -25.54 -12.21
C SER A 130 2.85 -25.84 -12.78
N ALA A 131 1.84 -25.01 -12.48
CA ALA A 131 0.42 -25.27 -12.77
C ALA A 131 -0.14 -24.44 -13.93
#